data_AF-A0A834Y1A6-F1
#
_entry.id   AF-A0A834Y1A6-F1
#
_cell.length_a   1.000
_cell.length_b   1.000
_cell.length_c   1.000
_cell.angle_alpha   90.00
_cell.angle_beta   90.00
_cell.angle_gamma   90.00
#
_symmetry.space_group_name_H-M   'P 1'
#
loop_
_entity.id
_entity.type
_entity.pdbx_description
1 polymer ?
#
loop_
_entity_poly.entity_id
_entity_poly.type
_entity_poly.pdbx_seq_one_letter_code
_entity_poly.pdbx_strand_id
1 'polypeptide(L)'
;MDAGTKVNDDEEFLNIDKSELMPYKHQLTCVKKFMENQNRPTSETVINKLGNDVTAVGSVATAIYCFLRAKYPIDDIHTDNPMRRAIQYAITLGGDTDTIASMAGAIAGAFYGDDKMSQELLRHCEASAEFDKLAVDLFDITIKE
;
A
#
# COMPACT_ATOMS: atom_id res chain seq x y z
N MET A 1 47.35 -36.82 -21.92
CA MET A 1 47.31 -36.19 -20.59
C MET A 1 46.81 -34.80 -20.81
N ASP A 2 45.54 -34.62 -20.49
CA ASP A 2 44.71 -33.46 -20.81
C ASP A 2 45.07 -32.30 -19.86
N ALA A 3 45.51 -31.18 -20.42
CA ALA A 3 45.81 -29.97 -19.67
C ALA A 3 44.50 -29.16 -19.58
N GLY A 4 43.70 -29.49 -18.57
CA GLY A 4 42.46 -28.77 -18.25
C GLY A 4 42.75 -27.30 -17.97
N THR A 5 42.38 -26.44 -18.91
CA THR A 5 42.16 -25.01 -18.70
C THR A 5 41.14 -24.86 -17.58
N LYS A 6 41.58 -24.40 -16.41
CA LYS A 6 40.67 -23.90 -15.39
C LYS A 6 40.05 -22.62 -15.92
N VAL A 7 38.82 -22.74 -16.40
CA VAL A 7 37.96 -21.58 -16.61
C VAL A 7 37.59 -21.07 -15.21
N ASN A 8 38.06 -19.87 -14.87
CA ASN A 8 37.55 -19.11 -13.74
C ASN A 8 36.21 -18.52 -14.19
N ASP A 9 35.17 -19.32 -14.13
CA ASP A 9 33.80 -18.83 -14.13
C ASP A 9 33.41 -18.59 -12.66
N ASP A 10 32.61 -17.55 -12.39
CA ASP A 10 31.79 -17.37 -11.17
C ASP A 10 32.12 -16.22 -10.18
N GLU A 11 32.78 -15.13 -10.58
CA GLU A 11 32.77 -13.88 -9.78
C GLU A 11 32.38 -12.61 -10.55
N GLU A 12 31.61 -12.77 -11.64
CA GLU A 12 30.92 -11.65 -12.31
C GLU A 12 29.38 -11.84 -12.29
N PHE A 13 28.85 -12.46 -11.22
CA PHE A 13 27.41 -12.46 -10.96
C PHE A 13 27.02 -11.17 -10.24
N LEU A 14 26.81 -10.12 -11.04
CA LEU A 14 25.90 -9.00 -10.80
C LEU A 14 25.90 -8.41 -9.37
N ASN A 15 26.54 -7.24 -9.22
CA ASN A 15 26.36 -6.32 -8.09
C ASN A 15 24.92 -5.74 -8.02
N ILE A 16 23.89 -6.59 -8.03
CA ILE A 16 22.50 -6.20 -7.84
C ILE A 16 22.31 -5.90 -6.36
N ASP A 17 21.82 -4.69 -6.06
CA ASP A 17 21.48 -4.33 -4.69
C ASP A 17 20.42 -5.32 -4.17
N LYS A 18 20.63 -5.83 -2.96
CA LYS A 18 19.68 -6.72 -2.27
C LYS A 18 18.28 -6.09 -2.16
N SER A 19 18.18 -4.76 -2.22
CA SER A 19 16.92 -4.02 -2.31
C SER A 19 16.17 -4.27 -3.63
N GLU A 20 16.88 -4.45 -4.74
CA GLU A 20 16.30 -4.77 -6.06
C GLU A 20 15.88 -6.25 -6.16
N LEU A 21 16.57 -7.14 -5.45
CA LEU A 21 16.22 -8.58 -5.38
C LEU A 21 14.97 -8.86 -4.53
N MET A 22 14.71 -8.06 -3.49
CA MET A 22 13.58 -8.25 -2.56
C MET A 22 12.90 -6.92 -2.21
N PRO A 23 12.32 -6.21 -3.20
CA PRO A 23 11.81 -4.86 -3.04
C PRO A 23 10.74 -4.78 -1.94
N TYR A 24 9.75 -5.68 -1.96
CA TYR A 24 8.68 -5.67 -0.95
C TYR A 24 9.19 -5.93 0.47
N LYS A 25 10.18 -6.81 0.65
CA LYS A 25 10.76 -7.06 1.98
C LYS A 25 11.46 -5.81 2.51
N HIS A 26 12.19 -5.12 1.63
CA HIS A 26 12.84 -3.86 1.97
C HIS A 26 11.80 -2.80 2.35
N GLN A 27 10.79 -2.58 1.50
CA GLN A 27 9.75 -1.59 1.72
C GLN A 27 8.93 -1.86 2.98
N LEU A 28 8.50 -3.10 3.22
CA LEU A 28 7.79 -3.46 4.46
C LEU A 28 8.66 -3.26 5.71
N THR A 29 9.98 -3.41 5.59
CA THR A 29 10.91 -3.05 6.67
C THR A 29 10.94 -1.53 6.90
N CYS A 30 10.90 -0.72 5.84
CA CYS A 30 10.74 0.74 5.94
C CYS A 30 9.40 1.13 6.57
N VAL A 31 8.29 0.49 6.16
CA VAL A 31 6.96 0.68 6.77
C VAL A 31 7.02 0.43 8.27
N LYS A 32 7.60 -0.70 8.70
CA LYS A 32 7.78 -1.01 10.12
C LYS A 32 8.54 0.11 10.86
N LYS A 33 9.67 0.55 10.31
CA LYS A 33 10.48 1.64 10.91
C LYS A 33 9.69 2.95 11.01
N PHE A 34 8.93 3.32 9.98
CA PHE A 34 8.09 4.51 10.00
C PHE A 34 7.01 4.45 11.10
N MET A 35 6.51 3.26 11.41
CA MET A 35 5.52 3.05 12.47
C MET A 35 6.14 3.05 13.88
N GLU A 36 7.41 2.63 14.03
CA GLU A 36 8.13 2.59 15.31
C GLU A 36 8.71 3.96 15.72
N ASN A 37 9.06 4.80 14.76
CA ASN A 37 9.68 6.10 15.03
C ASN A 37 8.72 7.06 15.74
N GLN A 38 9.22 7.73 16.79
CA GLN A 38 8.49 8.81 17.45
C GLN A 38 8.24 9.99 16.49
N ASN A 39 9.21 10.29 15.64
CA ASN A 39 9.07 11.28 14.57
C ASN A 39 8.46 10.61 13.33
N ARG A 40 7.28 11.09 12.93
CA ARG A 40 6.60 10.62 11.72
C ARG A 40 7.39 11.07 10.47
N PRO A 41 7.51 10.23 9.43
CA PRO A 41 8.22 10.61 8.21
C PRO A 41 7.46 11.71 7.46
N THR A 42 8.20 12.55 6.72
CA THR A 42 7.60 13.50 5.77
C THR A 42 7.04 12.75 4.56
N SER A 43 6.09 13.35 3.82
CA SER A 43 5.56 12.76 2.58
C SER A 43 6.68 12.47 1.57
N GLU A 44 7.67 13.35 1.44
CA GLU A 44 8.85 13.14 0.60
C GLU A 44 9.64 11.89 1.01
N THR A 45 9.82 11.66 2.32
CA THR A 45 10.51 10.46 2.82
C THR A 45 9.71 9.19 2.50
N VAL A 46 8.39 9.25 2.58
CA VAL A 46 7.50 8.14 2.24
C VAL A 46 7.61 7.82 0.75
N ILE A 47 7.46 8.82 -0.12
CA ILE A 47 7.54 8.68 -1.58
C ILE A 47 8.91 8.13 -1.98
N ASN A 48 10.00 8.69 -1.45
CA ASN A 48 11.36 8.24 -1.79
C ASN A 48 11.68 6.81 -1.34
N LYS A 49 11.00 6.27 -0.33
CA LYS A 49 11.28 4.93 0.23
C LYS A 49 10.31 3.85 -0.20
N LEU A 50 9.05 4.21 -0.44
CA LEU A 50 7.99 3.26 -0.77
C LEU A 50 7.45 3.44 -2.20
N GLY A 51 7.69 4.59 -2.82
CA GLY A 51 7.16 4.95 -4.14
C GLY A 51 5.77 5.56 -4.07
N ASN A 52 5.35 6.13 -5.20
CA ASN A 52 3.98 6.52 -5.46
C ASN A 52 3.63 6.40 -6.95
N ASP A 53 4.34 5.56 -7.71
CA ASP A 53 4.12 5.40 -9.14
C ASP A 53 3.24 4.19 -9.47
N VAL A 54 2.94 4.02 -10.76
CA VAL A 54 2.02 2.99 -11.28
C VAL A 54 2.51 1.55 -11.14
N THR A 55 3.78 1.34 -10.75
CA THR A 55 4.32 -0.01 -10.60
C THR A 55 3.84 -0.62 -9.29
N ALA A 56 3.68 -1.94 -9.25
CA ALA A 56 3.27 -2.63 -8.02
C ALA A 56 4.28 -2.41 -6.87
N VAL A 57 5.59 -2.39 -7.19
CA VAL A 57 6.63 -2.05 -6.22
C VAL A 57 6.49 -0.60 -5.75
N GLY A 58 6.17 0.35 -6.64
CA GLY A 58 5.98 1.76 -6.29
C GLY A 58 4.67 2.11 -5.58
N SER A 59 3.73 1.19 -5.42
CA SER A 59 2.37 1.52 -4.94
C SER A 59 1.89 0.66 -3.76
N VAL A 60 2.14 -0.65 -3.78
CA VAL A 60 1.53 -1.60 -2.82
C VAL A 60 1.98 -1.33 -1.38
N ALA A 61 3.29 -1.16 -1.14
CA ALA A 61 3.80 -0.87 0.20
C ALA A 61 3.33 0.50 0.72
N THR A 62 3.19 1.47 -0.18
CA THR A 62 2.66 2.80 0.12
C THR A 62 1.19 2.74 0.56
N ALA A 63 0.35 1.95 -0.12
CA ALA A 63 -1.04 1.76 0.28
C ALA A 63 -1.17 1.12 1.68
N ILE A 64 -0.36 0.09 1.97
CA ILE A 64 -0.30 -0.53 3.31
C ILE A 64 0.11 0.50 4.37
N TYR A 65 1.14 1.29 4.08
CA TYR A 65 1.59 2.35 4.98
C TYR A 65 0.50 3.40 5.21
N CYS A 66 -0.24 3.81 4.17
CA CYS A 66 -1.31 4.79 4.29
C CYS A 66 -2.40 4.33 5.25
N PHE A 67 -2.84 3.07 5.13
CA PHE A 67 -3.78 2.46 6.07
C PHE A 67 -3.24 2.48 7.51
N LEU A 68 -2.00 2.02 7.73
CA LEU A 68 -1.40 1.95 9.06
C LEU A 68 -1.21 3.34 9.68
N ARG A 69 -0.77 4.33 8.89
CA ARG A 69 -0.54 5.71 9.34
C ARG A 69 -1.85 6.38 9.74
N ALA A 70 -2.92 6.12 9.00
CA ALA A 70 -4.24 6.72 9.22
C ALA A 70 -4.96 6.24 10.48
N LYS A 71 -4.48 5.17 11.13
CA LYS A 71 -4.92 4.78 12.48
C LYS A 71 -4.72 5.90 13.52
N TYR A 72 -3.81 6.82 13.24
CA TYR A 72 -3.52 7.98 14.09
C TYR A 72 -3.81 9.30 13.35
N PRO A 73 -4.06 10.42 14.05
CA PRO A 73 -4.26 11.72 13.42
C PRO A 73 -3.09 12.11 12.51
N ILE A 74 -3.39 12.86 11.44
CA ILE A 74 -2.44 13.42 10.49
C ILE A 74 -2.75 14.92 10.44
N ASP A 75 -1.74 15.76 10.67
CA ASP A 75 -1.93 17.18 11.00
C ASP A 75 -2.77 17.93 9.95
N ASP A 76 -2.59 17.62 8.67
CA ASP A 76 -3.31 18.25 7.54
C ASP A 76 -4.61 17.53 7.11
N ILE A 77 -5.06 16.52 7.87
CA ILE A 77 -6.25 15.73 7.51
C ILE A 77 -7.25 15.73 8.66
N HIS A 78 -8.27 16.59 8.53
CA HIS A 78 -9.32 16.77 9.52
C HIS A 78 -10.50 15.82 9.30
N THR A 79 -10.41 14.63 9.90
CA THR A 79 -11.51 13.66 9.96
C THR A 79 -11.31 12.70 11.13
N ASP A 80 -12.38 12.35 11.84
CA ASP A 80 -12.38 11.30 12.86
C ASP A 80 -12.57 9.90 12.28
N ASN A 81 -12.93 9.81 11.00
CA ASN A 81 -13.06 8.54 10.29
C ASN A 81 -11.69 8.06 9.77
N PRO A 82 -11.13 6.96 10.31
CA PRO A 82 -9.80 6.47 9.92
C PRO A 82 -9.75 5.91 8.49
N MET A 83 -10.86 5.40 7.95
CA MET A 83 -10.94 4.95 6.56
C MET A 83 -10.82 6.15 5.61
N ARG A 84 -11.62 7.20 5.85
CA ARG A 84 -11.51 8.45 5.09
C ARG A 84 -10.11 9.05 5.21
N ARG A 85 -9.51 9.00 6.39
CA ARG A 85 -8.14 9.49 6.63
C ARG A 85 -7.11 8.72 5.79
N ALA A 86 -7.25 7.40 5.65
CA ALA A 86 -6.36 6.57 4.84
C ALA A 86 -6.43 6.92 3.36
N ILE A 87 -7.64 7.05 2.82
CA ILE A 87 -7.90 7.45 1.43
C ILE A 87 -7.35 8.85 1.16
N GLN A 88 -7.67 9.82 2.03
CA GLN A 88 -7.17 11.19 1.90
C GLN A 88 -5.64 11.25 1.96
N TYR A 89 -5.02 10.51 2.89
CA TYR A 89 -3.57 10.51 2.99
C TYR A 89 -2.89 9.91 1.76
N ALA A 90 -3.42 8.80 1.22
CA ALA A 90 -2.93 8.24 -0.04
C ALA A 90 -2.98 9.27 -1.18
N ILE A 91 -4.07 10.02 -1.31
CA ILE A 91 -4.20 11.09 -2.31
C ILE A 91 -3.16 12.19 -2.11
N THR A 92 -2.88 12.59 -0.86
CA THR A 92 -1.87 13.64 -0.58
C THR A 92 -0.45 13.25 -0.96
N LEU A 93 -0.14 11.95 -1.15
CA LEU A 93 1.18 11.50 -1.61
C LEU A 93 1.39 11.71 -3.11
N GLY A 94 0.35 12.04 -3.88
CA GLY A 94 0.45 12.25 -5.33
C GLY A 94 0.81 10.98 -6.11
N GLY A 95 1.17 11.15 -7.38
CA GLY A 95 1.50 10.03 -8.28
C GLY A 95 0.26 9.23 -8.70
N ASP A 96 0.31 7.91 -8.58
CA ASP A 96 -0.76 6.96 -8.91
C ASP A 96 -1.84 6.92 -7.80
N THR A 97 -2.47 8.08 -7.58
CA THR A 97 -3.32 8.32 -6.41
C THR A 97 -4.57 7.45 -6.36
N ASP A 98 -5.20 7.17 -7.49
CA ASP A 98 -6.41 6.36 -7.61
C ASP A 98 -6.14 4.90 -7.21
N THR A 99 -5.07 4.31 -7.75
CA THR A 99 -4.66 2.93 -7.43
C THR A 99 -4.24 2.80 -5.96
N ILE A 100 -3.40 3.71 -5.45
CA ILE A 100 -2.93 3.66 -4.06
C ILE A 100 -4.09 3.90 -3.08
N ALA A 101 -4.96 4.88 -3.35
CA ALA A 101 -6.12 5.16 -2.49
C ALA A 101 -7.16 4.04 -2.54
N SER A 102 -7.35 3.40 -3.70
CA SER A 102 -8.22 2.23 -3.84
C SER A 102 -7.70 1.06 -3.01
N MET A 103 -6.40 0.72 -3.10
CA MET A 103 -5.79 -0.33 -2.27
C MET A 103 -5.85 -0.01 -0.77
N ALA A 104 -5.50 1.21 -0.38
CA ALA A 104 -5.57 1.64 1.03
C ALA A 104 -7.01 1.63 1.56
N GLY A 105 -7.96 2.05 0.74
CA GLY A 105 -9.40 2.03 1.02
C GLY A 105 -9.94 0.61 1.16
N ALA A 106 -9.54 -0.33 0.30
CA ALA A 106 -9.92 -1.73 0.41
C ALA A 106 -9.43 -2.38 1.71
N ILE A 107 -8.17 -2.14 2.09
CA ILE A 107 -7.60 -2.63 3.37
C ILE A 107 -8.35 -2.02 4.56
N ALA A 108 -8.57 -0.69 4.53
CA ALA A 108 -9.30 0.01 5.59
C ALA A 108 -10.77 -0.45 5.68
N GLY A 109 -11.43 -0.66 4.55
CA GLY A 109 -12.79 -1.19 4.42
C GLY A 109 -12.93 -2.56 5.06
N ALA A 110 -12.05 -3.49 4.69
CA ALA A 110 -12.03 -4.83 5.27
C ALA A 110 -11.76 -4.82 6.79
N PHE A 111 -10.92 -3.89 7.27
CA PHE A 111 -10.56 -3.82 8.70
C PHE A 111 -11.61 -3.14 9.58
N TYR A 112 -12.21 -2.04 9.11
CA TYR A 112 -13.14 -1.24 9.89
C TYR A 112 -14.61 -1.58 9.65
N GLY A 113 -14.92 -2.27 8.56
CA GLY A 113 -16.28 -2.61 8.15
C GLY A 113 -17.07 -1.44 7.57
N ASP A 114 -18.30 -1.75 7.15
CA ASP A 114 -19.21 -0.81 6.48
C ASP A 114 -19.62 0.37 7.39
N ASP A 115 -19.61 0.20 8.71
CA ASP A 115 -19.90 1.27 9.70
C ASP A 115 -18.96 2.49 9.56
N LYS A 116 -17.76 2.30 9.00
CA LYS A 116 -16.81 3.39 8.74
C LYS A 116 -16.81 3.83 7.28
N MET A 117 -17.63 3.25 6.42
CA MET A 117 -17.82 3.76 5.06
C MET A 117 -18.64 5.06 5.12
N SER A 118 -18.18 6.10 4.44
CA SER A 118 -18.96 7.34 4.34
C SER A 118 -20.02 7.15 3.25
N GLN A 119 -21.27 6.96 3.66
CA GLN A 119 -22.41 6.83 2.75
C GLN A 119 -22.58 8.06 1.83
N GLU A 120 -22.20 9.24 2.32
CA GLU A 120 -22.18 10.45 1.50
C GLU A 120 -21.13 10.36 0.38
N LEU A 121 -19.91 9.91 0.69
CA LEU A 121 -18.86 9.75 -0.33
C LEU A 121 -19.20 8.63 -1.31
N LEU A 122 -19.70 7.50 -0.81
CA LEU A 122 -20.09 6.35 -1.64
C LEU A 122 -21.13 6.75 -2.68
N ARG A 123 -22.14 7.56 -2.32
CA ARG A 123 -23.16 8.05 -3.27
C ARG A 123 -22.62 8.89 -4.43
N HIS A 124 -21.42 9.45 -4.29
CA HIS A 124 -20.76 10.18 -5.38
C HIS A 124 -19.91 9.28 -6.28
N CYS A 125 -19.70 8.01 -5.90
CA CYS A 125 -19.03 7.03 -6.75
C CYS A 125 -20.00 6.49 -7.81
N GLU A 126 -19.51 6.42 -9.06
CA GLU A 126 -20.18 5.68 -10.12
C GLU A 126 -20.40 4.22 -9.70
N ALA A 127 -21.55 3.64 -10.08
CA ALA A 127 -21.93 2.27 -9.75
C ALA A 127 -22.00 1.94 -8.24
N SER A 128 -22.14 2.94 -7.37
CA SER A 128 -22.24 2.73 -5.90
C SER A 128 -23.33 1.73 -5.48
N ALA A 129 -24.50 1.76 -6.10
CA ALA A 129 -25.56 0.78 -5.85
C ALA A 129 -25.19 -0.65 -6.28
N GLU A 130 -24.33 -0.80 -7.28
CA GLU A 130 -23.82 -2.10 -7.73
C GLU A 130 -22.76 -2.64 -6.78
N PHE A 131 -21.92 -1.78 -6.19
CA PHE A 131 -20.93 -2.18 -5.18
C PHE A 131 -21.58 -2.83 -3.96
N ASP A 132 -22.66 -2.26 -3.43
CA ASP A 132 -23.39 -2.83 -2.29
C ASP A 132 -23.91 -4.23 -2.61
N LYS A 133 -24.47 -4.40 -3.81
CA LYS A 133 -24.94 -5.71 -4.28
C LYS A 133 -23.79 -6.70 -4.40
N LEU A 134 -22.69 -6.32 -5.04
CA LEU A 134 -21.51 -7.17 -5.21
C LEU A 134 -20.89 -7.57 -3.86
N ALA A 135 -20.89 -6.67 -2.87
CA ALA A 135 -20.42 -6.97 -1.53
C ALA A 135 -21.26 -8.08 -0.87
N VAL A 136 -22.59 -8.01 -1.00
CA VAL A 136 -23.51 -9.07 -0.52
C VAL A 136 -23.32 -10.38 -1.29
N ASP A 137 -23.23 -10.32 -2.61
CA ASP A 137 -23.03 -11.51 -3.46
C ASP A 137 -21.70 -12.23 -3.12
N LEU A 138 -20.63 -11.47 -2.87
CA LEU A 138 -19.34 -12.02 -2.43
C LEU A 138 -19.43 -12.61 -1.02
N PHE A 139 -20.10 -11.93 -0.09
CA PHE A 139 -20.30 -12.44 1.26
C PHE A 139 -21.04 -13.78 1.23
N ASP A 140 -22.13 -13.86 0.48
CA ASP A 140 -22.91 -15.09 0.30
C ASP A 140 -22.09 -16.26 -0.23
N ILE A 141 -21.09 -16.01 -1.09
CA ILE A 141 -20.17 -17.05 -1.56
C ILE A 141 -19.21 -17.47 -0.43
N THR A 142 -18.72 -16.53 0.38
CA THR A 142 -17.76 -16.84 1.47
C THR A 142 -18.37 -17.61 2.64
N ILE A 143 -19.69 -17.50 2.87
CA ILE A 143 -20.37 -18.18 3.98
C ILE A 143 -21.04 -19.51 3.59
N LYS A 144 -21.07 -19.85 2.29
CA LYS A 144 -21.69 -21.10 1.77
C LYS A 144 -20.77 -22.32 1.88
N GLU A 145 -20.10 -22.49 3.03
CA GLU A 145 -19.40 -23.73 3.37
C GLU A 145 -20.35 -24.85 3.83
#